data_AF-A0A2H0YN94-F1
#
_entry.id   AF-A0A2H0YN94-F1
#
_cell.length_a   1.000
_cell.length_b   1.000
_cell.length_c   1.000
_cell.angle_alpha   90.00
_cell.angle_beta   90.00
_cell.angle_gamma   90.00
#
_symmetry.space_group_name_H-M   'P 1'
#
loop_
_entity.id
_entity.type
_entity.pdbx_description
1 polymer ?
#
loop_
_entity_poly.entity_id
_entity_poly.type
_entity_poly.pdbx_seq_one_letter_code
_entity_poly.pdbx_strand_id
1 'polypeptide(L)'
;IIELPVKSSFKEGFDVLEYFISTHGARKGTADTALRTSTAGYLTRRLVDVAHEVVVSEEDCGAQEGFEMLKAEADELGQDFNYKIVGRVVLENIKTKKGKIIVKKGETIDWEKAWQIINDGIERIKVRSPINCKSVRGVCQKCYGWDFGRNELVKQGEAVGIVAAQAIGEPGTQLTLRTFHTGGVASGGDITFGLPRVQEIFEARMPGGKAEISKVDGEVKDITPERVIRIKIKGQEEKIVEYKIPAKTAIYIKKGQDIKKGQQLCEGNLDLKEIFRTRGREETQRYIVREIQRIYVSQGATIHDKHIEVIIRQMFSRVRIKDPGDSDFTVGGIIERAEFIERNKKLEKEKKNQAKSVPILLGISRVSLTTDSFLSAASFQETSRILIRACLEGKEDKLRGLKENVIIGKLIPAGTGFRK
;
A
#
# COMPACT_ATOMS: atom_id res chain seq x y z
N ILE A 1 17.77 23.83 15.16
CA ILE A 1 18.01 23.95 16.62
C ILE A 1 18.64 25.31 16.83
N ILE A 2 18.15 26.09 17.80
CA ILE A 2 18.66 27.43 18.11
C ILE A 2 19.80 27.28 19.12
N GLU A 3 20.87 28.05 18.98
CA GLU A 3 22.07 27.95 19.84
C GLU A 3 21.81 28.37 21.29
N LEU A 4 20.89 29.32 21.51
CA LEU A 4 20.50 29.76 22.84
C LEU A 4 19.38 28.85 23.39
N PRO A 5 19.64 28.03 24.44
CA PRO A 5 18.63 27.18 25.04
C PRO A 5 17.74 27.96 26.02
N VAL A 6 16.49 27.50 26.17
CA VAL A 6 15.62 27.90 27.29
C VAL A 6 16.06 27.12 28.54
N LYS A 7 16.47 27.81 29.59
CA LYS A 7 16.96 27.20 30.84
C LYS A 7 15.86 27.07 31.88
N SER A 8 14.94 28.03 31.93
CA SER A 8 13.88 28.08 32.94
C SER A 8 12.76 27.06 32.63
N SER A 9 12.09 26.58 33.66
CA SER A 9 10.90 25.72 33.54
C SER A 9 9.59 26.53 33.63
N PHE A 10 8.46 25.93 33.24
CA PHE A 10 7.14 26.57 33.39
C PHE A 10 6.80 26.95 34.84
N LYS A 11 7.40 26.29 35.84
CA LYS A 11 7.21 26.61 37.25
C LYS A 11 8.02 27.83 37.68
N GLU A 12 9.23 27.97 37.14
CA GLU A 12 10.13 29.09 37.42
C GLU A 12 9.74 30.35 36.64
N GLY A 13 9.06 30.17 35.49
CA GLY A 13 8.69 31.22 34.57
C GLY A 13 9.79 31.50 33.55
N PHE A 14 9.40 32.01 32.38
CA PHE A 14 10.36 32.36 31.32
C PHE A 14 10.71 33.84 31.38
N ASP A 15 11.98 34.17 31.12
CA ASP A 15 12.36 35.54 30.79
C ASP A 15 11.79 35.95 29.41
N VAL A 16 11.70 37.25 29.14
CA VAL A 16 11.11 37.80 27.90
C VAL A 16 11.78 37.21 26.65
N LEU A 17 13.11 37.05 26.68
CA LEU A 17 13.88 36.48 25.58
C LEU A 17 13.60 34.99 25.38
N GLU A 18 13.52 34.22 26.47
CA GLU A 18 13.18 32.78 26.43
C GLU A 18 11.76 32.56 25.91
N TYR A 19 10.81 33.39 26.36
CA TYR A 19 9.45 33.37 25.86
C TYR A 19 9.40 33.69 24.36
N PHE A 20 10.07 34.76 23.91
CA PHE A 20 10.13 35.13 22.50
C PHE A 20 10.74 34.03 21.62
N ILE A 21 11.81 33.37 22.08
CA ILE A 21 12.42 32.22 21.37
C ILE A 21 11.42 31.07 21.23
N SER A 22 10.68 30.75 22.31
CA SER A 22 9.68 29.67 22.29
C SER A 22 8.53 29.93 21.29
N THR A 23 8.15 31.19 21.10
CA THR A 23 7.04 31.57 20.21
C THR A 23 7.29 31.21 18.74
N HIS A 24 8.55 31.18 18.29
CA HIS A 24 8.89 30.80 16.91
C HIS A 24 8.54 29.35 16.63
N GLY A 25 8.89 28.46 17.56
CA GLY A 25 8.56 27.03 17.49
C GLY A 25 7.05 26.80 17.55
N ALA A 26 6.38 27.48 18.49
CA ALA A 26 4.92 27.39 18.65
C ALA A 26 4.18 27.87 17.40
N ARG A 27 4.52 29.06 16.88
CA ARG A 27 3.89 29.62 15.67
C ARG A 27 4.11 28.75 14.45
N LYS A 28 5.31 28.21 14.27
CA LYS A 28 5.61 27.26 13.19
C LYS A 28 4.76 26.00 13.35
N GLY A 29 4.69 25.43 14.56
CA GLY A 29 3.87 24.27 14.87
C GLY A 29 2.40 24.49 14.50
N THR A 30 1.78 25.56 14.99
CA THR A 30 0.38 25.89 14.68
C THR A 30 0.14 26.09 13.17
N ALA A 31 1.04 26.78 12.47
CA ALA A 31 0.94 26.98 11.03
C ALA A 31 1.08 25.67 10.24
N ASP A 32 2.06 24.83 10.60
CA ASP A 32 2.24 23.50 10.01
C ASP A 32 1.01 22.63 10.25
N THR A 33 0.43 22.65 11.44
CA THR A 33 -0.79 21.88 11.71
C THR A 33 -1.95 22.35 10.83
N ALA A 34 -2.21 23.66 10.78
CA ALA A 34 -3.30 24.22 9.97
C ALA A 34 -3.16 23.87 8.48
N LEU A 35 -1.94 23.91 7.94
CA LEU A 35 -1.69 23.59 6.53
C LEU A 35 -1.71 22.08 6.26
N ARG A 36 -1.09 21.27 7.12
CA ARG A 36 -0.90 19.82 6.86
C ARG A 36 -2.15 18.99 7.12
N THR A 37 -3.07 19.43 7.99
CA THR A 37 -4.36 18.74 8.19
C THR A 37 -5.15 18.64 6.87
N SER A 38 -5.14 19.69 6.05
CA SER A 38 -5.79 19.66 4.73
C SER A 38 -5.19 18.59 3.81
N THR A 39 -3.87 18.40 3.88
CA THR A 39 -3.12 17.45 3.06
C THR A 39 -3.41 16.00 3.48
N ALA A 40 -3.57 15.75 4.78
CA ALA A 40 -4.00 14.45 5.31
C ALA A 40 -5.44 14.13 4.93
N GLY A 41 -6.38 15.07 5.13
CA GLY A 41 -7.77 14.92 4.74
C GLY A 41 -7.93 14.67 3.23
N TYR A 42 -7.12 15.35 2.40
CA TYR A 42 -7.09 15.12 0.97
C TYR A 42 -6.55 13.73 0.58
N LEU A 43 -5.60 13.17 1.34
CA LEU A 43 -5.19 11.77 1.16
C LEU A 43 -6.35 10.81 1.49
N THR A 44 -7.05 11.02 2.61
CA THR A 44 -8.21 10.20 3.00
C THR A 44 -9.27 10.19 1.90
N ARG A 45 -9.60 11.36 1.35
CA ARG A 45 -10.50 11.48 0.21
C ARG A 45 -10.04 10.62 -0.98
N ARG A 46 -8.78 10.74 -1.40
CA ARG A 46 -8.22 9.94 -2.50
C ARG A 46 -8.25 8.43 -2.23
N LEU A 47 -8.00 8.02 -0.99
CA LEU A 47 -8.08 6.60 -0.60
C LEU A 47 -9.52 6.08 -0.73
N VAL A 48 -10.52 6.85 -0.27
CA VAL A 48 -11.93 6.53 -0.44
C VAL A 48 -12.29 6.44 -1.93
N ASP A 49 -11.82 7.40 -2.73
CA ASP A 49 -12.10 7.45 -4.17
C ASP A 49 -11.58 6.24 -4.95
N VAL A 50 -10.55 5.56 -4.44
CA VAL A 50 -9.99 4.34 -5.04
C VAL A 50 -10.59 3.08 -4.45
N ALA A 51 -10.96 3.10 -3.17
CA ALA A 51 -11.35 1.91 -2.44
C ALA A 51 -12.88 1.70 -2.37
N HIS A 52 -13.71 2.69 -2.69
CA HIS A 52 -15.16 2.60 -2.47
C HIS A 52 -15.85 1.43 -3.18
N GLU A 53 -15.32 0.94 -4.29
CA GLU A 53 -15.88 -0.23 -5.01
C GLU A 53 -15.47 -1.58 -4.39
N VAL A 54 -14.61 -1.58 -3.37
CA VAL A 54 -14.17 -2.80 -2.70
C VAL A 54 -15.18 -3.18 -1.61
N VAL A 55 -16.11 -4.03 -2.00
CA VAL A 55 -17.11 -4.67 -1.13
C VAL A 55 -16.82 -6.16 -1.02
N VAL A 56 -17.24 -6.78 0.08
CA VAL A 56 -17.18 -8.23 0.23
C VAL A 56 -18.28 -8.88 -0.62
N SER A 57 -17.91 -9.48 -1.74
CA SER A 57 -18.87 -9.92 -2.77
C SER A 57 -19.21 -11.42 -2.73
N GLU A 58 -18.32 -12.25 -2.20
CA GLU A 58 -18.48 -13.71 -2.19
C GLU A 58 -17.82 -14.32 -0.94
N GLU A 59 -18.13 -15.59 -0.63
CA GLU A 59 -17.56 -16.27 0.55
C GLU A 59 -16.09 -16.67 0.34
N ASP A 60 -15.82 -17.35 -0.78
CA ASP A 60 -14.52 -17.93 -1.09
C ASP A 60 -14.19 -17.84 -2.57
N CYS A 61 -13.12 -17.12 -2.90
CA CYS A 61 -12.61 -17.01 -4.27
C CYS A 61 -11.75 -18.21 -4.73
N GLY A 62 -11.52 -19.20 -3.87
CA GLY A 62 -10.70 -20.38 -4.19
C GLY A 62 -9.20 -20.11 -4.33
N ALA A 63 -8.68 -19.00 -3.80
CA ALA A 63 -7.25 -18.72 -3.81
C ALA A 63 -6.45 -19.77 -3.04
N GLN A 64 -5.43 -20.34 -3.69
CA GLN A 64 -4.47 -21.28 -3.09
C GLN A 64 -3.11 -20.62 -2.80
N GLU A 65 -2.84 -19.49 -3.46
CA GLU A 65 -1.73 -18.61 -3.15
C GLU A 65 -2.16 -17.63 -2.06
N GLY A 66 -1.20 -17.23 -1.23
CA GLY A 66 -1.44 -16.22 -0.22
C GLY A 66 -0.15 -15.55 0.20
N PHE A 67 -0.27 -14.74 1.23
CA PHE A 67 0.80 -13.89 1.71
C PHE A 67 1.52 -14.59 2.86
N GLU A 68 2.84 -14.74 2.72
CA GLU A 68 3.69 -15.24 3.79
C GLU A 68 4.03 -14.09 4.75
N MET A 69 3.63 -14.26 6.01
CA MET A 69 3.94 -13.37 7.12
C MET A 69 5.09 -13.94 7.93
N LEU A 70 6.14 -13.13 8.12
CA LEU A 70 7.34 -13.49 8.86
C LEU A 70 7.36 -12.74 10.20
N LYS A 71 7.67 -13.46 11.28
CA LYS A 71 7.85 -12.85 12.61
C LYS A 71 9.00 -11.86 12.62
N ALA A 72 10.11 -12.19 11.96
CA ALA A 72 11.28 -11.30 11.85
C ALA A 72 10.94 -9.93 11.25
N GLU A 73 9.99 -9.86 10.29
CA GLU A 73 9.54 -8.58 9.73
C GLU A 73 8.71 -7.77 10.74
N ALA A 74 7.94 -8.44 11.61
CA ALA A 74 7.19 -7.77 12.68
C ALA A 74 8.13 -7.23 13.76
N ASP A 75 9.13 -8.02 14.16
CA ASP A 75 10.14 -7.65 15.15
C ASP A 75 10.98 -6.45 14.66
N GLU A 76 11.38 -6.42 13.38
CA GLU A 76 12.10 -5.28 12.76
C GLU A 76 11.28 -3.97 12.83
N LEU A 77 9.96 -4.08 12.70
CA LEU A 77 9.04 -2.94 12.75
C LEU A 77 8.64 -2.55 14.18
N GLY A 78 8.96 -3.36 15.19
CA GLY A 78 8.44 -3.19 16.56
C GLY A 78 6.94 -3.46 16.67
N GLN A 79 6.38 -4.29 15.79
CA GLN A 79 4.97 -4.68 15.82
C GLN A 79 4.77 -6.01 16.55
N ASP A 80 3.66 -6.14 17.29
CA ASP A 80 3.25 -7.43 17.83
C ASP A 80 2.79 -8.36 16.69
N PHE A 81 3.46 -9.50 16.55
CA PHE A 81 3.12 -10.52 15.56
C PHE A 81 1.69 -11.07 15.78
N ASN A 82 1.18 -11.11 17.02
CA ASN A 82 -0.20 -11.52 17.30
C ASN A 82 -1.18 -10.63 16.55
N TYR A 83 -1.02 -9.32 16.68
CA TYR A 83 -1.92 -8.34 16.07
C TYR A 83 -1.93 -8.47 14.54
N LYS A 84 -0.82 -8.90 13.92
CA LYS A 84 -0.68 -9.06 12.47
C LYS A 84 -1.42 -10.29 11.92
N ILE A 85 -1.48 -11.37 12.69
CA ILE A 85 -2.02 -12.67 12.27
C ILE A 85 -3.48 -12.88 12.65
N VAL A 86 -3.96 -12.21 13.72
CA VAL A 86 -5.33 -12.38 14.22
C VAL A 86 -6.37 -12.01 13.16
N GLY A 87 -7.44 -12.80 13.10
CA GLY A 87 -8.54 -12.64 12.18
C GLY A 87 -8.20 -12.97 10.72
N ARG A 88 -7.02 -13.51 10.43
CA ARG A 88 -6.65 -14.01 9.10
C ARG A 88 -7.06 -15.46 8.93
N VAL A 89 -7.30 -15.87 7.69
CA VAL A 89 -7.57 -17.27 7.33
C VAL A 89 -6.28 -17.94 6.85
N VAL A 90 -5.95 -19.11 7.39
CA VAL A 90 -4.73 -19.84 7.06
C VAL A 90 -4.88 -20.65 5.77
N LEU A 91 -3.81 -20.73 4.96
CA LEU A 91 -3.78 -21.56 3.75
C LEU A 91 -3.24 -22.97 3.99
N GLU A 92 -2.48 -23.14 5.06
CA GLU A 92 -1.79 -24.39 5.41
C GLU A 92 -2.06 -24.70 6.89
N ASN A 93 -2.02 -25.99 7.25
CA ASN A 93 -2.22 -26.40 8.64
C ASN A 93 -1.06 -25.90 9.49
N ILE A 94 -1.35 -25.12 10.53
CA ILE A 94 -0.34 -24.68 11.48
C ILE A 94 -0.18 -25.77 12.54
N LYS A 95 1.02 -26.35 12.63
CA LYS A 95 1.33 -27.43 13.56
C LYS A 95 2.35 -26.95 14.59
N THR A 96 2.23 -27.46 15.81
CA THR A 96 3.26 -27.30 16.82
C THR A 96 4.51 -28.10 16.46
N LYS A 97 5.64 -27.81 17.12
CA LYS A 97 6.85 -28.65 17.09
C LYS A 97 6.58 -30.12 17.44
N LYS A 98 5.54 -30.38 18.25
CA LYS A 98 5.09 -31.73 18.65
C LYS A 98 4.10 -32.38 17.67
N GLY A 99 3.82 -31.74 16.52
CA GLY A 99 2.94 -32.27 15.48
C GLY A 99 1.44 -32.06 15.70
N LYS A 100 1.02 -31.44 16.81
CA LYS A 100 -0.39 -31.11 17.08
C LYS A 100 -0.82 -29.94 16.20
N ILE A 101 -1.94 -30.06 15.50
CA ILE A 101 -2.49 -28.97 14.69
C ILE A 101 -3.12 -27.93 15.63
N ILE A 102 -2.65 -26.68 15.53
CA ILE A 102 -3.21 -25.51 16.25
C ILE A 102 -4.39 -24.93 15.46
N VAL A 103 -4.19 -24.73 14.15
CA VAL A 103 -5.18 -24.13 13.25
C VAL A 103 -5.26 -24.97 11.97
N LYS A 104 -6.46 -25.38 11.57
CA LYS A 104 -6.67 -26.14 10.34
C LYS A 104 -6.68 -25.22 9.12
N LYS A 105 -6.30 -25.74 7.96
CA LYS A 105 -6.38 -25.07 6.67
C LYS A 105 -7.79 -24.53 6.44
N GLY A 106 -7.89 -23.23 6.11
CA GLY A 106 -9.16 -22.54 5.86
C GLY A 106 -9.87 -22.02 7.11
N GLU A 107 -9.30 -22.21 8.29
CA GLU A 107 -9.82 -21.69 9.56
C GLU A 107 -9.25 -20.29 9.85
N THR A 108 -9.99 -19.50 10.64
CA THR A 108 -9.52 -18.19 11.14
C THR A 108 -8.63 -18.34 12.36
N ILE A 109 -7.64 -17.45 12.47
CA ILE A 109 -6.80 -17.32 13.66
C ILE A 109 -7.51 -16.42 14.66
N ASP A 110 -7.95 -16.98 15.77
CA ASP A 110 -8.55 -16.25 16.88
C ASP A 110 -7.44 -15.82 17.87
N TRP A 111 -7.75 -14.94 18.82
CA TRP A 111 -6.76 -14.44 19.80
C TRP A 111 -6.05 -15.56 20.56
N GLU A 112 -6.77 -16.56 21.05
CA GLU A 112 -6.19 -17.70 21.77
C GLU A 112 -5.23 -18.52 20.91
N LYS A 113 -5.61 -18.76 19.64
CA LYS A 113 -4.76 -19.48 18.67
C LYS A 113 -3.51 -18.68 18.34
N ALA A 114 -3.62 -17.36 18.22
CA ALA A 114 -2.46 -16.49 17.98
C ALA A 114 -1.43 -16.60 19.12
N TRP A 115 -1.87 -16.56 20.38
CA TRP A 115 -1.00 -16.78 21.54
C TRP A 115 -0.33 -18.16 21.51
N GLN A 116 -1.06 -19.21 21.15
CA GLN A 116 -0.49 -20.57 21.02
C GLN A 116 0.59 -20.64 19.94
N ILE A 117 0.38 -19.96 18.80
CA ILE A 117 1.34 -19.90 17.68
C ILE A 117 2.65 -19.23 18.13
N ILE A 118 2.56 -18.14 18.89
CA ILE A 118 3.75 -17.44 19.41
C ILE A 118 4.47 -18.28 20.47
N ASN A 119 3.74 -18.89 21.40
CA ASN A 119 4.31 -19.72 22.45
C ASN A 119 5.06 -20.95 21.91
N ASP A 120 4.60 -21.51 20.78
CA ASP A 120 5.29 -22.63 20.13
C ASP A 120 6.51 -22.19 19.29
N GLY A 121 6.69 -20.87 19.10
CA GLY A 121 7.82 -20.28 18.39
C GLY A 121 7.72 -20.42 16.87
N ILE A 122 6.52 -20.33 16.31
CA ILE A 122 6.30 -20.40 14.86
C ILE A 122 6.65 -19.05 14.23
N GLU A 123 7.64 -19.05 13.33
CA GLU A 123 8.18 -17.81 12.75
C GLU A 123 7.54 -17.42 11.41
N ARG A 124 6.88 -18.36 10.72
CA ARG A 124 6.36 -18.16 9.37
C ARG A 124 4.97 -18.73 9.23
N ILE A 125 4.06 -17.94 8.65
CA ILE A 125 2.68 -18.34 8.44
C ILE A 125 2.21 -17.88 7.08
N LYS A 126 1.56 -18.78 6.34
CA LYS A 126 0.94 -18.46 5.06
C LYS A 126 -0.56 -18.23 5.24
N VAL A 127 -0.98 -16.99 5.02
CA VAL A 127 -2.37 -16.57 5.21
C VAL A 127 -2.98 -16.10 3.91
N ARG A 128 -4.31 -16.10 3.84
CA ARG A 128 -5.03 -15.40 2.79
C ARG A 128 -4.96 -13.88 3.00
N SER A 129 -4.93 -13.16 1.88
CA SER A 129 -4.85 -11.71 1.84
C SER A 129 -5.79 -11.14 0.77
N PRO A 130 -6.34 -9.93 0.94
CA PRO A 130 -7.00 -9.17 -0.12
C PRO A 130 -6.14 -9.00 -1.37
N ILE A 131 -4.81 -8.96 -1.25
CA ILE A 131 -3.88 -8.82 -2.38
C ILE A 131 -4.02 -9.99 -3.38
N ASN A 132 -4.03 -11.23 -2.88
CA ASN A 132 -4.08 -12.45 -3.68
C ASN A 132 -5.51 -12.93 -3.97
N CYS A 133 -6.52 -12.18 -3.52
CA CYS A 133 -7.92 -12.56 -3.73
C CYS A 133 -8.26 -12.64 -5.23
N LYS A 134 -8.88 -13.75 -5.65
CA LYS A 134 -9.23 -14.02 -7.04
C LYS A 134 -10.60 -13.49 -7.46
N SER A 135 -11.37 -12.91 -6.54
CA SER A 135 -12.64 -12.26 -6.83
C SER A 135 -12.45 -11.20 -7.93
N VAL A 136 -13.31 -11.22 -8.95
CA VAL A 136 -13.19 -10.34 -10.12
C VAL A 136 -13.44 -8.89 -9.71
N ARG A 137 -14.53 -8.66 -8.96
CA ARG A 137 -14.87 -7.39 -8.32
C ARG A 137 -14.90 -7.61 -6.81
N GLY A 138 -14.50 -6.61 -6.04
CA GLY A 138 -14.45 -6.71 -4.58
C GLY A 138 -13.40 -7.70 -4.06
N VAL A 139 -13.72 -8.29 -2.90
CA VAL A 139 -12.93 -9.31 -2.22
C VAL A 139 -13.85 -10.38 -1.61
N CYS A 140 -13.33 -11.58 -1.37
CA CYS A 140 -14.08 -12.63 -0.68
C CYS A 140 -13.91 -12.57 0.84
N GLN A 141 -14.89 -13.09 1.59
CA GLN A 141 -14.87 -13.14 3.06
C GLN A 141 -13.60 -13.78 3.59
N LYS A 142 -13.21 -14.96 3.06
CA LYS A 142 -12.01 -15.67 3.53
C LYS A 142 -10.68 -14.97 3.22
N CYS A 143 -10.62 -14.11 2.21
CA CYS A 143 -9.40 -13.35 1.90
C CYS A 143 -9.24 -12.13 2.78
N TYR A 144 -10.36 -11.51 3.18
CA TYR A 144 -10.36 -10.39 4.12
C TYR A 144 -10.22 -10.85 5.58
N GLY A 145 -10.94 -11.92 5.95
CA GLY A 145 -10.97 -12.48 7.29
C GLY A 145 -11.96 -11.73 8.19
N TRP A 146 -11.55 -11.46 9.42
CA TRP A 146 -12.40 -10.80 10.41
C TRP A 146 -12.65 -9.32 10.12
N ASP A 147 -13.84 -8.89 10.50
CA ASP A 147 -14.14 -7.50 10.83
C ASP A 147 -13.72 -7.24 12.29
N PHE A 148 -12.76 -6.34 12.49
CA PHE A 148 -12.26 -5.99 13.83
C PHE A 148 -13.25 -5.21 14.68
N GLY A 149 -14.28 -4.61 14.08
CA GLY A 149 -15.35 -3.97 14.85
C GLY A 149 -16.19 -4.98 15.63
N ARG A 150 -16.33 -6.20 15.11
CA ARG A 150 -17.16 -7.28 15.68
C ARG A 150 -16.39 -8.51 16.13
N ASN A 151 -15.11 -8.62 15.76
CA ASN A 151 -14.27 -9.80 15.97
C ASN A 151 -14.90 -11.11 15.42
N GLU A 152 -15.64 -10.99 14.32
CA GLU A 152 -16.25 -12.10 13.60
C GLU A 152 -15.85 -12.05 12.12
N LEU A 153 -16.06 -13.14 11.38
CA LEU A 153 -15.83 -13.17 9.95
C LEU A 153 -16.69 -12.09 9.25
N VAL A 154 -16.06 -11.30 8.38
CA VAL A 154 -16.74 -10.19 7.70
C VAL A 154 -17.98 -10.67 6.95
N LYS A 155 -19.08 -9.91 6.99
CA LYS A 155 -20.33 -10.27 6.29
C LYS A 155 -20.23 -9.91 4.80
N GLN A 156 -20.99 -10.63 3.97
CA GLN A 156 -21.17 -10.23 2.57
C GLN A 156 -21.89 -8.88 2.50
N GLY A 157 -21.50 -8.05 1.53
CA GLY A 157 -21.97 -6.69 1.38
C GLY A 157 -21.23 -5.64 2.22
N GLU A 158 -20.29 -6.04 3.08
CA GLU A 158 -19.53 -5.08 3.90
C GLU A 158 -18.59 -4.23 3.02
N ALA A 159 -18.61 -2.90 3.22
CA ALA A 159 -17.84 -1.93 2.44
C ALA A 159 -16.40 -1.80 2.95
N VAL A 160 -15.65 -2.90 2.92
CA VAL A 160 -14.28 -3.00 3.49
C VAL A 160 -13.28 -2.01 2.89
N GLY A 161 -13.50 -1.53 1.66
CA GLY A 161 -12.70 -0.48 1.07
C GLY A 161 -12.84 0.88 1.75
N ILE A 162 -14.05 1.26 2.16
CA ILE A 162 -14.30 2.49 2.92
C ILE A 162 -13.65 2.38 4.30
N VAL A 163 -13.84 1.25 4.97
CA VAL A 163 -13.21 0.96 6.28
C VAL A 163 -11.69 1.05 6.17
N ALA A 164 -11.09 0.44 5.13
CA ALA A 164 -9.65 0.51 4.91
C ALA A 164 -9.14 1.93 4.66
N ALA A 165 -9.85 2.72 3.84
CA ALA A 165 -9.47 4.11 3.57
C ALA A 165 -9.53 4.97 4.84
N GLN A 166 -10.56 4.79 5.68
CA GLN A 166 -10.70 5.50 6.95
C GLN A 166 -9.65 5.07 7.97
N ALA A 167 -9.41 3.76 8.13
CA ALA A 167 -8.40 3.21 9.04
C ALA A 167 -6.97 3.69 8.73
N ILE A 168 -6.69 4.12 7.49
CA ILE A 168 -5.42 4.70 7.08
C ILE A 168 -5.44 6.23 7.22
N GLY A 169 -6.54 6.86 6.80
CA GLY A 169 -6.67 8.30 6.71
C GLY A 169 -6.86 9.03 8.04
N GLU A 170 -7.64 8.46 8.97
CA GLU A 170 -7.87 9.05 10.28
C GLU A 170 -6.56 9.13 11.10
N PRO A 171 -5.79 8.03 11.28
CA PRO A 171 -4.49 8.14 11.94
C PRO A 171 -3.56 9.11 11.22
N GLY A 172 -3.56 9.13 9.87
CA GLY A 172 -2.76 10.09 9.09
C GLY A 172 -3.08 11.55 9.43
N THR A 173 -4.35 11.87 9.67
CA THR A 173 -4.78 13.21 10.09
C THR A 173 -4.37 13.47 11.54
N GLN A 174 -4.53 12.49 12.43
CA GLN A 174 -4.11 12.58 13.82
C GLN A 174 -2.60 12.81 13.96
N LEU A 175 -1.79 12.20 13.10
CA LEU A 175 -0.33 12.43 13.06
C LEU A 175 0.01 13.87 12.73
N THR A 176 -0.75 14.53 11.85
CA THR A 176 -0.56 15.96 11.58
C THR A 176 -0.96 16.84 12.76
N LEU A 177 -1.97 16.44 13.53
CA LEU A 177 -2.43 17.18 14.72
C LEU A 177 -1.49 17.00 15.92
N ARG A 178 -0.90 15.83 16.16
CA ARG A 178 0.01 15.59 17.30
C ARG A 178 1.29 16.45 17.31
N THR A 179 1.55 17.18 16.22
CA THR A 179 2.65 18.16 16.10
C THR A 179 2.51 19.38 17.02
N PHE A 180 1.33 19.62 17.59
CA PHE A 180 1.07 20.77 18.47
C PHE A 180 1.97 20.82 19.72
N HIS A 181 2.31 19.68 20.32
CA HIS A 181 3.00 19.66 21.61
C HIS A 181 4.53 19.58 21.50
N THR A 182 5.06 19.30 20.31
CA THR A 182 6.52 19.19 20.07
C THR A 182 7.10 20.40 19.32
N GLY A 183 6.26 21.31 18.81
CA GLY A 183 6.69 22.55 18.17
C GLY A 183 7.47 23.46 19.11
N GLY A 184 8.80 23.37 19.09
CA GLY A 184 9.70 24.18 19.92
C GLY A 184 10.69 23.37 20.77
N VAL A 185 10.53 22.06 20.88
CA VAL A 185 11.45 21.18 21.63
C VAL A 185 12.14 20.22 20.66
N ALA A 186 13.48 20.27 20.63
CA ALA A 186 14.29 19.48 19.69
C ALA A 186 14.34 17.97 19.99
N SER A 187 13.73 17.50 21.08
CA SER A 187 13.89 16.13 21.61
C SER A 187 12.96 15.09 20.98
N GLY A 188 12.02 15.49 20.12
CA GLY A 188 11.19 14.57 19.35
C GLY A 188 11.69 14.51 17.91
N GLY A 189 12.10 13.31 17.45
CA GLY A 189 12.32 13.07 16.02
C GLY A 189 11.13 13.60 15.22
N ASP A 190 11.41 14.29 14.12
CA ASP A 190 10.45 15.15 13.44
C ASP A 190 9.27 14.32 12.87
N ILE A 191 8.19 14.24 13.66
CA ILE A 191 6.92 13.51 13.47
C ILE A 191 6.33 13.76 12.08
N THR A 192 6.70 14.88 11.47
CA THR A 192 6.05 15.44 10.28
C THR A 192 6.54 14.87 8.94
N PHE A 193 7.62 14.09 8.92
CA PHE A 193 8.19 13.52 7.69
C PHE A 193 7.48 12.26 7.17
N GLY A 194 6.65 11.59 7.98
CA GLY A 194 6.04 10.32 7.62
C GLY A 194 4.96 10.42 6.53
N LEU A 195 4.04 11.38 6.65
CA LEU A 195 2.89 11.49 5.75
C LEU A 195 3.28 11.78 4.28
N PRO A 196 4.22 12.70 3.97
CA PRO A 196 4.69 12.90 2.60
C PRO A 196 5.19 11.60 1.95
N ARG A 197 5.88 10.76 2.72
CA ARG A 197 6.35 9.45 2.26
C ARG A 197 5.20 8.47 2.01
N VAL A 198 4.20 8.42 2.89
CA VAL A 198 2.98 7.61 2.65
C VAL A 198 2.28 8.04 1.36
N GLN A 199 2.16 9.34 1.12
CA GLN A 199 1.56 9.86 -0.13
C GLN A 199 2.38 9.51 -1.36
N GLU A 200 3.70 9.62 -1.28
CA GLU A 200 4.62 9.27 -2.35
C GLU A 200 4.48 7.79 -2.76
N ILE A 201 4.37 6.90 -1.78
CA ILE A 201 4.16 5.46 -1.97
C ILE A 201 2.80 5.21 -2.64
N PHE A 202 1.70 5.73 -2.08
CA PHE A 202 0.36 5.52 -2.64
C PHE A 202 0.19 6.16 -4.02
N GLU A 203 0.92 7.22 -4.34
CA GLU A 203 0.92 7.82 -5.68
C GLU A 203 1.93 7.16 -6.64
N ALA A 204 2.67 6.14 -6.19
CA ALA A 204 3.74 5.50 -6.95
C ALA A 204 4.70 6.53 -7.61
N ARG A 205 5.03 7.57 -6.85
CA ARG A 205 5.95 8.64 -7.24
C ARG A 205 7.40 8.20 -7.02
N MET A 206 8.30 8.83 -7.76
CA MET A 206 9.73 8.60 -7.56
C MET A 206 10.13 9.13 -6.18
N PRO A 207 10.86 8.35 -5.38
CA PRO A 207 11.10 8.72 -4.02
C PRO A 207 12.20 9.77 -3.83
N GLY A 208 11.99 10.65 -2.85
CA GLY A 208 13.07 11.48 -2.31
C GLY A 208 14.19 10.60 -1.75
N GLY A 209 15.44 10.93 -2.05
CA GLY A 209 16.60 10.12 -1.62
C GLY A 209 16.57 8.70 -2.19
N LYS A 210 16.24 8.56 -3.48
CA LYS A 210 16.17 7.27 -4.17
C LYS A 210 17.46 6.47 -3.98
N ALA A 211 17.32 5.23 -3.51
CA ALA A 211 18.40 4.25 -3.49
C ALA A 211 18.53 3.57 -4.85
N GLU A 212 19.77 3.37 -5.28
CA GLU A 212 20.07 2.60 -6.50
C GLU A 212 19.92 1.10 -6.23
N ILE A 213 19.28 0.40 -7.17
CA ILE A 213 19.12 -1.06 -7.14
C ILE A 213 19.88 -1.72 -8.29
N SER A 214 20.40 -2.91 -8.05
CA SER A 214 21.00 -3.69 -9.13
C SER A 214 19.95 -4.11 -10.16
N LYS A 215 20.21 -3.89 -11.44
CA LYS A 215 19.37 -4.38 -12.55
C LYS A 215 19.73 -5.80 -13.01
N VAL A 216 20.85 -6.33 -12.50
CA VAL A 216 21.48 -7.58 -12.95
C VAL A 216 21.91 -8.43 -11.75
N ASP A 217 21.99 -9.73 -11.96
CA ASP A 217 22.67 -10.65 -11.04
C ASP A 217 24.17 -10.63 -11.35
N GLY A 218 25.01 -10.58 -10.32
CA GLY A 218 26.44 -10.39 -10.54
C GLY A 218 27.26 -10.24 -9.27
N GLU A 219 28.55 -9.99 -9.43
CA GLU A 219 29.50 -9.79 -8.33
C GLU A 219 30.04 -8.36 -8.34
N VAL A 220 30.21 -7.76 -7.16
CA VAL A 220 30.82 -6.42 -7.02
C VAL A 220 32.31 -6.51 -7.31
N LYS A 221 32.73 -6.05 -8.50
CA LYS A 221 34.14 -6.03 -8.88
C LYS A 221 34.91 -4.95 -8.13
N ASP A 222 34.34 -3.75 -8.07
CA ASP A 222 35.03 -2.61 -7.49
C ASP A 222 34.07 -1.48 -7.11
N ILE A 223 34.47 -0.69 -6.10
CA ILE A 223 33.79 0.53 -5.67
C ILE A 223 34.85 1.64 -5.78
N THR A 224 34.68 2.52 -6.77
CA THR A 224 35.64 3.59 -7.03
C THR A 224 35.56 4.70 -5.96
N PRO A 225 36.63 5.51 -5.80
CA PRO A 225 36.60 6.69 -4.93
C PRO A 225 35.52 7.72 -5.33
N GLU A 226 35.17 7.75 -6.61
CA GLU A 226 34.07 8.56 -7.18
C GLU A 226 32.67 7.99 -6.85
N ARG A 227 32.59 6.95 -6.00
CA ARG A 227 31.36 6.26 -5.57
C ARG A 227 30.58 5.64 -6.74
N VAL A 228 31.31 5.13 -7.74
CA VAL A 228 30.75 4.30 -8.80
C VAL A 228 30.96 2.83 -8.47
N ILE A 229 29.87 2.08 -8.41
CA ILE A 229 29.88 0.63 -8.17
C ILE A 229 29.88 -0.09 -9.51
N ARG A 230 30.89 -0.94 -9.72
CA ARG A 230 31.03 -1.76 -10.92
C ARG A 230 30.63 -3.21 -10.60
N ILE A 231 29.54 -3.66 -11.21
CA ILE A 231 29.01 -5.02 -11.04
C ILE A 231 29.30 -5.84 -12.30
N LYS A 232 29.96 -6.98 -12.14
CA LYS A 232 30.20 -7.96 -13.23
C LYS A 232 28.99 -8.88 -13.33
N ILE A 233 28.37 -8.98 -14.50
CA ILE A 233 27.16 -9.81 -14.70
C ILE A 233 27.51 -11.31 -14.61
N LYS A 234 26.72 -12.09 -13.87
CA LYS A 234 26.84 -13.55 -13.81
C LYS A 234 26.33 -14.15 -15.13
N GLY A 235 27.21 -14.83 -15.89
CA GLY A 235 26.88 -15.45 -17.18
C GLY A 235 27.28 -14.67 -18.44
N GLN A 236 27.85 -13.46 -18.31
CA GLN A 236 28.52 -12.74 -19.41
C GLN A 236 29.84 -12.17 -18.89
N GLU A 237 30.97 -12.77 -19.25
CA GLU A 237 32.27 -12.47 -18.61
C GLU A 237 32.79 -11.05 -18.84
N GLU A 238 32.34 -10.36 -19.89
CA GLU A 238 32.87 -9.04 -20.26
C GLU A 238 31.95 -7.85 -20.00
N LYS A 239 30.68 -8.06 -19.60
CA LYS A 239 29.77 -6.94 -19.34
C LYS A 239 29.82 -6.48 -17.89
N ILE A 240 30.32 -5.26 -17.70
CA ILE A 240 30.30 -4.53 -16.44
C ILE A 240 29.19 -3.49 -16.50
N VAL A 241 28.35 -3.45 -15.48
CA VAL A 241 27.32 -2.41 -15.31
C VAL A 241 27.75 -1.49 -14.19
N GLU A 242 27.72 -0.19 -14.46
CA GLU A 242 28.13 0.84 -13.51
C GLU A 242 26.92 1.55 -12.90
N TYR A 243 26.96 1.74 -11.58
CA TYR A 243 25.94 2.46 -10.82
C TYR A 243 26.60 3.62 -10.07
N LYS A 244 26.16 4.84 -10.35
CA LYS A 244 26.67 6.05 -9.68
C LYS A 244 25.87 6.33 -8.42
N ILE A 245 26.54 6.39 -7.27
CA ILE A 245 25.90 6.64 -5.97
C ILE A 245 26.07 8.11 -5.57
N PRO A 246 25.04 8.77 -5.04
CA PRO A 246 25.15 10.12 -4.50
C PRO A 246 26.22 10.28 -3.40
N ALA A 247 26.85 11.47 -3.33
CA ALA A 247 27.98 11.74 -2.45
C ALA A 247 27.68 11.77 -0.93
N LYS A 248 26.42 11.54 -0.51
CA LYS A 248 25.97 11.60 0.89
C LYS A 248 25.23 10.36 1.39
N THR A 249 25.17 9.28 0.61
CA THR A 249 24.50 8.04 1.01
C THR A 249 25.51 7.00 1.46
N ALA A 250 25.16 6.20 2.47
CA ALA A 250 25.93 5.03 2.86
C ALA A 250 25.81 3.92 1.81
N ILE A 251 26.89 3.19 1.56
CA ILE A 251 26.90 2.03 0.65
C ILE A 251 26.71 0.76 1.50
N TYR A 252 25.78 -0.10 1.11
CA TYR A 252 25.47 -1.33 1.87
C TYR A 252 26.25 -2.56 1.40
N ILE A 253 26.85 -2.48 0.22
CA ILE A 253 27.56 -3.59 -0.41
C ILE A 253 29.08 -3.49 -0.27
N LYS A 254 29.76 -4.63 -0.27
CA LYS A 254 31.22 -4.75 -0.21
C LYS A 254 31.78 -5.30 -1.52
N LYS A 255 33.07 -5.03 -1.78
CA LYS A 255 33.81 -5.63 -2.90
C LYS A 255 33.85 -7.16 -2.74
N GLY A 256 33.63 -7.89 -3.84
CA GLY A 256 33.54 -9.36 -3.86
C GLY A 256 32.20 -9.93 -3.38
N GLN A 257 31.19 -9.09 -3.10
CA GLN A 257 29.88 -9.57 -2.70
C GLN A 257 29.05 -10.00 -3.91
N ASP A 258 28.43 -11.18 -3.81
CA ASP A 258 27.39 -11.62 -4.74
C ASP A 258 26.10 -10.80 -4.56
N ILE A 259 25.56 -10.34 -5.68
CA ILE A 259 24.38 -9.47 -5.76
C ILE A 259 23.31 -10.11 -6.62
N LYS A 260 22.08 -10.05 -6.11
CA LYS A 260 20.89 -10.45 -6.87
C LYS A 260 20.25 -9.25 -7.57
N LYS A 261 19.58 -9.51 -8.69
CA LYS A 261 18.77 -8.54 -9.39
C LYS A 261 17.71 -7.96 -8.44
N GLY A 262 17.66 -6.63 -8.41
CA GLY A 262 16.79 -5.83 -7.57
C GLY A 262 17.37 -5.51 -6.20
N GLN A 263 18.53 -6.02 -5.79
CA GLN A 263 19.11 -5.75 -4.47
C GLN A 263 19.49 -4.26 -4.33
N GLN A 264 19.23 -3.71 -3.14
CA GLN A 264 19.55 -2.32 -2.78
C GLN A 264 21.05 -2.16 -2.58
N LEU A 265 21.65 -1.18 -3.25
CA LEU A 265 23.11 -0.95 -3.24
C LEU A 265 23.53 0.09 -2.19
N CYS A 266 22.69 1.09 -1.94
CA CYS A 266 22.94 2.17 -1.01
C CYS A 266 21.74 2.48 -0.14
N GLU A 267 21.99 3.23 0.93
CA GLU A 267 20.96 3.84 1.76
C GLU A 267 20.01 4.70 0.94
N GLY A 268 18.72 4.65 1.31
CA GLY A 268 17.67 5.43 0.70
C GLY A 268 16.40 4.64 0.44
N ASN A 269 15.47 5.30 -0.25
CA ASN A 269 14.14 4.80 -0.54
C ASN A 269 14.09 4.10 -1.89
N LEU A 270 13.41 2.95 -1.96
CA LEU A 270 13.30 2.20 -3.22
C LEU A 270 12.16 2.73 -4.09
N ASP A 271 12.39 2.85 -5.39
CA ASP A 271 11.34 3.19 -6.36
C ASP A 271 10.48 1.97 -6.68
N LEU A 272 9.17 2.08 -6.42
CA LEU A 272 8.22 1.00 -6.63
C LEU A 272 8.20 0.48 -8.08
N LYS A 273 8.42 1.37 -9.07
CA LYS A 273 8.42 0.98 -10.49
C LYS A 273 9.64 0.12 -10.83
N GLU A 274 10.78 0.39 -10.20
CA GLU A 274 11.99 -0.40 -10.38
C GLU A 274 11.90 -1.73 -9.65
N ILE A 275 11.36 -1.77 -8.43
CA ILE A 275 11.09 -3.02 -7.71
C ILE A 275 10.15 -3.89 -8.53
N PHE A 276 9.07 -3.33 -9.08
CA PHE A 276 8.10 -4.07 -9.87
C PHE A 276 8.70 -4.71 -11.12
N ARG A 277 9.63 -4.02 -11.79
CA ARG A 277 10.33 -4.54 -12.97
C ARG A 277 11.40 -5.57 -12.64
N THR A 278 12.02 -5.48 -11.47
CA THR A 278 13.19 -6.30 -11.10
C THR A 278 12.80 -7.51 -10.26
N ARG A 279 12.06 -7.29 -9.17
CA ARG A 279 11.66 -8.32 -8.18
C ARG A 279 10.23 -8.83 -8.36
N GLY A 280 9.42 -8.14 -9.17
CA GLY A 280 8.05 -8.55 -9.49
C GLY A 280 6.98 -8.03 -8.53
N ARG A 281 5.75 -8.54 -8.72
CA ARG A 281 4.55 -8.01 -8.06
C ARG A 281 4.54 -8.23 -6.55
N GLU A 282 4.75 -9.47 -6.11
CA GLU A 282 4.60 -9.87 -4.71
C GLU A 282 5.55 -9.11 -3.79
N GLU A 283 6.83 -9.03 -4.18
CA GLU A 283 7.85 -8.30 -3.45
C GLU A 283 7.59 -6.79 -3.43
N THR A 284 7.07 -6.21 -4.52
CA THR A 284 6.65 -4.80 -4.53
C THR A 284 5.52 -4.56 -3.54
N GLN A 285 4.54 -5.46 -3.47
CA GLN A 285 3.41 -5.34 -2.55
C GLN A 285 3.86 -5.49 -1.10
N ARG A 286 4.73 -6.47 -0.80
CA ARG A 286 5.34 -6.64 0.53
C ARG A 286 6.13 -5.41 0.94
N TYR A 287 6.92 -4.83 0.03
CA TYR A 287 7.65 -3.59 0.30
C TYR A 287 6.72 -2.43 0.64
N ILE A 288 5.61 -2.24 -0.10
CA ILE A 288 4.63 -1.19 0.17
C ILE A 288 4.00 -1.37 1.56
N VAL A 289 3.56 -2.59 1.92
CA VAL A 289 3.00 -2.87 3.26
C VAL A 289 4.01 -2.52 4.34
N ARG A 290 5.24 -3.04 4.23
CA ARG A 290 6.28 -2.85 5.24
C ARG A 290 6.65 -1.38 5.43
N GLU A 291 6.81 -0.65 4.34
CA GLU A 291 7.22 0.75 4.38
C GLU A 291 6.13 1.65 4.99
N ILE A 292 4.86 1.44 4.61
CA ILE A 292 3.74 2.17 5.20
C ILE A 292 3.61 1.83 6.68
N GLN A 293 3.70 0.55 7.04
CA GLN A 293 3.63 0.13 8.44
C GLN A 293 4.76 0.73 9.28
N ARG A 294 5.99 0.71 8.79
CA ARG A 294 7.13 1.35 9.46
C ARG A 294 6.84 2.79 9.83
N ILE A 295 6.22 3.54 8.91
CA ILE A 295 5.87 4.94 9.15
C ILE A 295 4.80 5.05 10.24
N TYR A 296 3.67 4.34 10.11
CA TYR A 296 2.60 4.46 11.12
C TYR A 296 3.02 3.97 12.51
N VAL A 297 3.76 2.86 12.58
CA VAL A 297 4.27 2.31 13.86
C VAL A 297 5.30 3.23 14.49
N SER A 298 6.22 3.80 13.72
CA SER A 298 7.20 4.77 14.24
C SER A 298 6.54 6.01 14.86
N GLN A 299 5.29 6.28 14.48
CA GLN A 299 4.48 7.40 14.98
C GLN A 299 3.44 6.97 16.03
N GLY A 300 3.52 5.71 16.50
CA GLY A 300 2.64 5.16 17.53
C GLY A 300 1.19 4.94 17.08
N ALA A 301 0.95 4.79 15.78
CA ALA A 301 -0.35 4.43 15.24
C ALA A 301 -0.35 2.95 14.81
N THR A 302 -1.24 2.15 15.40
CA THR A 302 -1.42 0.75 15.05
C THR A 302 -2.49 0.60 13.98
N ILE A 303 -2.09 0.18 12.78
CA ILE A 303 -3.00 -0.13 11.67
C ILE A 303 -2.81 -1.58 11.32
N HIS A 304 -3.89 -2.32 11.06
CA HIS A 304 -3.77 -3.69 10.61
C HIS A 304 -3.44 -3.75 9.10
N ASP A 305 -2.50 -4.63 8.71
CA ASP A 305 -2.03 -4.84 7.33
C ASP A 305 -3.17 -4.98 6.29
N LYS A 306 -4.27 -5.68 6.62
CA LYS A 306 -5.41 -5.91 5.70
C LYS A 306 -5.96 -4.62 5.09
N HIS A 307 -5.95 -3.50 5.83
CA HIS A 307 -6.43 -2.22 5.31
C HIS A 307 -5.49 -1.68 4.23
N ILE A 308 -4.18 -1.75 4.47
CA ILE A 308 -3.16 -1.36 3.48
C ILE A 308 -3.22 -2.29 2.26
N GLU A 309 -3.38 -3.59 2.49
CA GLU A 309 -3.51 -4.61 1.45
C GLU A 309 -4.71 -4.37 0.52
N VAL A 310 -5.84 -3.88 1.04
CA VAL A 310 -7.02 -3.49 0.23
C VAL A 310 -6.67 -2.32 -0.71
N ILE A 311 -5.94 -1.31 -0.25
CA ILE A 311 -5.51 -0.20 -1.10
C ILE A 311 -4.47 -0.66 -2.12
N ILE A 312 -3.50 -1.48 -1.71
CA ILE A 312 -2.51 -2.07 -2.61
C ILE A 312 -3.18 -2.89 -3.70
N ARG A 313 -4.21 -3.68 -3.37
CA ARG A 313 -5.00 -4.42 -4.39
C ARG A 313 -5.48 -3.48 -5.50
N GLN A 314 -5.93 -2.28 -5.14
CA GLN A 314 -6.37 -1.27 -6.10
C GLN A 314 -5.24 -0.62 -6.90
N MET A 315 -4.06 -0.40 -6.31
CA MET A 315 -2.89 0.08 -7.07
C MET A 315 -2.46 -0.86 -8.21
N PHE A 316 -2.80 -2.15 -8.10
CA PHE A 316 -2.55 -3.20 -9.10
C PHE A 316 -3.83 -3.65 -9.84
N SER A 317 -4.93 -2.89 -9.78
CA SER A 317 -6.21 -3.26 -10.40
C SER A 317 -6.34 -2.84 -11.87
N ARG A 318 -5.27 -2.29 -12.48
CA ARG A 318 -5.27 -1.84 -13.87
C ARG A 318 -4.35 -2.69 -14.75
N VAL A 319 -4.75 -2.85 -16.01
CA VAL A 319 -3.98 -3.54 -17.04
C VAL A 319 -3.84 -2.66 -18.27
N ARG A 320 -2.69 -2.76 -18.93
CA ARG A 320 -2.45 -2.12 -20.23
C ARG A 320 -2.62 -3.14 -21.35
N ILE A 321 -3.46 -2.81 -22.33
CA ILE A 321 -3.72 -3.69 -23.48
C ILE A 321 -2.48 -3.71 -24.39
N LYS A 322 -2.01 -4.92 -24.71
CA LYS A 322 -0.97 -5.18 -25.71
C LYS A 322 -1.57 -5.52 -27.07
N ASP A 323 -2.58 -6.36 -27.06
CA ASP A 323 -3.25 -6.89 -28.24
C ASP A 323 -4.75 -6.94 -27.91
N PRO A 324 -5.61 -6.25 -28.66
CA PRO A 324 -7.03 -6.21 -28.38
C PRO A 324 -7.76 -7.48 -28.84
N GLY A 325 -7.16 -8.34 -29.67
CA GLY A 325 -7.88 -9.46 -30.28
C GLY A 325 -9.16 -8.99 -30.96
N ASP A 326 -10.27 -9.68 -30.72
CA ASP A 326 -11.60 -9.31 -31.26
C ASP A 326 -12.43 -8.48 -30.25
N SER A 327 -11.78 -7.82 -29.28
CA SER A 327 -12.43 -6.94 -28.31
C SER A 327 -12.50 -5.50 -28.80
N ASP A 328 -13.32 -4.69 -28.14
CA ASP A 328 -13.46 -3.25 -28.40
C ASP A 328 -12.33 -2.42 -27.76
N PHE A 329 -11.26 -3.07 -27.29
CA PHE A 329 -10.18 -2.40 -26.59
C PHE A 329 -9.21 -1.71 -27.56
N THR A 330 -8.63 -0.60 -27.09
CA THR A 330 -7.58 0.12 -27.82
C THR A 330 -6.19 -0.35 -27.40
N VAL A 331 -5.28 -0.51 -28.36
CA VAL A 331 -3.87 -0.83 -28.09
C VAL A 331 -3.24 0.23 -27.19
N GLY A 332 -2.57 -0.18 -26.12
CA GLY A 332 -1.97 0.74 -25.14
C GLY A 332 -2.98 1.35 -24.16
N GLY A 333 -4.29 1.12 -24.36
CA GLY A 333 -5.35 1.54 -23.46
C GLY A 333 -5.15 0.96 -22.05
N ILE A 334 -5.48 1.76 -21.04
CA ILE A 334 -5.48 1.35 -19.63
C ILE A 334 -6.92 1.12 -19.22
N ILE A 335 -7.23 -0.11 -18.81
CA ILE A 335 -8.56 -0.51 -18.38
C ILE A 335 -8.49 -1.22 -17.03
N GLU A 336 -9.66 -1.39 -16.42
CA GLU A 336 -9.79 -2.16 -15.19
C GLU A 336 -9.57 -3.67 -15.44
N ARG A 337 -8.85 -4.32 -14.53
CA ARG A 337 -8.59 -5.77 -14.58
C ARG A 337 -9.88 -6.57 -14.53
N ALA A 338 -10.87 -6.14 -13.76
CA ALA A 338 -12.17 -6.79 -13.66
C ALA A 338 -12.89 -6.81 -15.02
N GLU A 339 -12.97 -5.64 -15.68
CA GLU A 339 -13.54 -5.48 -17.01
C GLU A 339 -12.80 -6.35 -18.06
N PHE A 340 -11.46 -6.33 -18.04
CA PHE A 340 -10.64 -7.17 -18.91
C PHE A 340 -10.97 -8.66 -18.76
N ILE A 341 -11.07 -9.16 -17.52
CA ILE A 341 -11.40 -10.56 -17.24
C ILE A 341 -12.83 -10.90 -17.68
N GLU A 342 -13.81 -10.02 -17.38
CA GLU A 342 -15.20 -10.20 -17.80
C GLU A 342 -15.32 -10.26 -19.34
N ARG A 343 -14.65 -9.36 -20.06
CA ARG A 343 -14.69 -9.30 -21.53
C ARG A 343 -14.03 -10.51 -22.17
N ASN A 344 -12.86 -10.93 -21.69
CA ASN A 344 -12.18 -12.11 -22.22
C ASN A 344 -12.97 -13.39 -21.99
N LYS A 345 -13.62 -13.55 -20.82
CA LYS A 345 -14.54 -14.67 -20.57
C LYS A 345 -15.72 -14.69 -21.55
N LYS A 346 -16.22 -13.51 -21.96
CA LYS A 346 -17.29 -13.41 -22.97
C LYS A 346 -16.77 -13.81 -24.36
N LEU A 347 -15.60 -13.31 -24.77
CA LEU A 347 -14.98 -13.67 -26.06
C LEU A 347 -14.67 -15.16 -26.16
N GLU A 348 -14.21 -15.77 -25.07
CA GLU A 348 -13.96 -17.20 -24.98
C GLU A 348 -15.24 -18.02 -25.24
N LYS A 349 -16.37 -17.61 -24.63
CA LYS A 349 -17.68 -18.24 -24.88
C LYS A 349 -18.14 -18.06 -26.33
N GLU A 350 -17.81 -16.94 -26.95
CA GLU A 350 -18.07 -16.65 -28.37
C GLU A 350 -17.07 -17.31 -29.33
N LYS A 351 -16.07 -18.05 -28.83
CA LYS A 351 -14.96 -18.65 -29.61
C LYS A 351 -14.16 -17.63 -30.45
N LYS A 352 -14.04 -16.40 -29.93
CA LYS A 352 -13.27 -15.30 -30.54
C LYS A 352 -11.87 -15.16 -29.93
N ASN A 353 -11.01 -14.40 -30.60
CA ASN A 353 -9.66 -14.13 -30.12
C ASN A 353 -9.69 -13.25 -28.86
N GLN A 354 -9.04 -13.73 -27.80
CA GLN A 354 -8.95 -13.02 -26.53
C GLN A 354 -7.96 -11.85 -26.60
N ALA A 355 -8.24 -10.78 -25.87
CA ALA A 355 -7.31 -9.68 -25.71
C ALA A 355 -6.14 -10.08 -24.78
N LYS A 356 -4.94 -9.59 -25.07
CA LYS A 356 -3.75 -9.74 -24.22
C LYS A 356 -3.40 -8.42 -23.55
N SER A 357 -3.04 -8.48 -22.27
CA SER A 357 -2.69 -7.31 -21.48
C SER A 357 -1.48 -7.56 -20.59
N VAL A 358 -0.90 -6.48 -20.05
CA VAL A 358 0.15 -6.52 -19.04
C VAL A 358 -0.29 -5.75 -17.80
N PRO A 359 -0.11 -6.31 -16.59
CA PRO A 359 -0.42 -5.60 -15.36
C PRO A 359 0.47 -4.38 -15.20
N ILE A 360 -0.09 -3.29 -14.70
CA ILE A 360 0.64 -2.06 -14.42
C ILE A 360 0.43 -1.63 -12.98
N LEU A 361 1.47 -1.02 -12.41
CA LEU A 361 1.38 -0.33 -11.12
C LEU A 361 1.03 1.14 -11.38
N LEU A 362 -0.06 1.61 -10.78
CA LEU A 362 -0.49 3.00 -10.83
C LEU A 362 -0.69 3.55 -9.41
N GLY A 363 -0.43 4.86 -9.26
CA GLY A 363 -0.78 5.59 -8.05
C GLY A 363 -2.30 5.77 -7.93
N ILE A 364 -2.78 5.94 -6.69
CA ILE A 364 -4.21 6.01 -6.37
C ILE A 364 -4.96 7.06 -7.21
N SER A 365 -4.39 8.25 -7.45
CA SER A 365 -5.06 9.28 -8.26
C SER A 365 -5.26 8.87 -9.72
N ARG A 366 -4.35 8.07 -10.30
CA ARG A 366 -4.51 7.55 -11.67
C ARG A 366 -5.47 6.35 -11.73
N VAL A 367 -5.57 5.58 -10.65
CA VAL A 367 -6.51 4.47 -10.54
C VAL A 367 -7.95 5.00 -10.49
N SER A 368 -8.22 6.06 -9.72
CA SER A 368 -9.55 6.68 -9.62
C SER A 368 -10.02 7.31 -10.94
N LEU A 369 -9.12 7.93 -11.71
CA LEU A 369 -9.44 8.50 -13.02
C LEU A 369 -9.70 7.46 -14.12
N THR A 370 -9.35 6.19 -13.87
CA THR A 370 -9.49 5.09 -14.83
C THR A 370 -10.55 4.07 -14.38
N THR A 371 -11.48 4.46 -13.51
CA THR A 371 -12.65 3.63 -13.19
C THR A 371 -13.57 3.48 -14.41
N ASP A 372 -14.32 2.38 -14.44
CA ASP A 372 -15.33 2.08 -15.46
C ASP A 372 -16.49 3.09 -15.40
N SER A 373 -16.91 3.50 -14.20
CA SER A 373 -17.96 4.49 -14.02
C SER A 373 -17.48 5.91 -14.37
N PHE A 374 -18.06 6.52 -15.40
CA PHE A 374 -17.78 7.91 -15.69
C PHE A 374 -18.40 8.86 -14.64
N LEU A 375 -19.50 8.48 -13.98
CA LEU A 375 -20.11 9.27 -12.90
C LEU A 375 -19.19 9.37 -11.68
N SER A 376 -18.61 8.24 -11.24
CA SER A 376 -17.64 8.22 -10.15
C SER A 376 -16.36 8.97 -10.52
N ALA A 377 -15.83 8.74 -11.72
CA ALA A 377 -14.63 9.43 -12.19
C ALA A 377 -14.84 10.96 -12.25
N ALA A 378 -15.99 11.41 -12.78
CA ALA A 378 -16.35 12.82 -12.93
C ALA A 378 -16.47 13.56 -11.58
N SER A 379 -16.84 12.83 -10.51
CA SER A 379 -16.93 13.38 -9.15
C SER A 379 -15.56 13.69 -8.52
N PHE A 380 -14.48 13.09 -9.04
CA PHE A 380 -13.16 13.20 -8.44
C PHE A 380 -12.42 14.48 -8.90
N GLN A 381 -11.99 14.49 -10.17
CA GLN A 381 -11.21 15.56 -10.82
C GLN A 381 -11.42 15.53 -12.34
N GLU A 382 -11.03 16.59 -13.05
CA GLU A 382 -11.08 16.66 -14.54
C GLU A 382 -12.49 16.42 -15.15
N THR A 383 -13.56 16.85 -14.46
CA THR A 383 -14.96 16.56 -14.80
C THR A 383 -15.30 16.79 -16.28
N SER A 384 -14.97 17.97 -16.84
CA SER A 384 -15.28 18.29 -18.25
C SER A 384 -14.64 17.30 -19.23
N ARG A 385 -13.38 16.93 -19.00
CA ARG A 385 -12.66 15.98 -19.86
C ARG A 385 -13.29 14.59 -19.82
N ILE A 386 -13.69 14.14 -18.63
CA ILE A 386 -14.31 12.83 -18.42
C ILE A 386 -15.67 12.78 -19.11
N LEU A 387 -16.51 13.81 -18.95
CA LEU A 387 -17.83 13.86 -19.57
C LEU A 387 -17.75 13.94 -21.09
N ILE A 388 -16.87 14.78 -21.65
CA ILE A 388 -16.65 14.86 -23.11
C ILE A 388 -16.25 13.49 -23.66
N ARG A 389 -15.32 12.81 -22.99
CA ARG A 389 -14.88 11.47 -23.41
C ARG A 389 -16.01 10.45 -23.34
N ALA A 390 -16.80 10.45 -22.26
CA ALA A 390 -17.95 9.56 -22.12
C ALA A 390 -19.01 9.80 -23.20
N CYS A 391 -19.26 11.06 -23.58
CA CYS A 391 -20.14 11.41 -24.68
C CYS A 391 -19.61 10.92 -26.04
N LEU A 392 -18.31 11.10 -26.32
CA LEU A 392 -17.68 10.65 -27.57
C LEU A 392 -17.67 9.12 -27.70
N GLU A 393 -17.45 8.40 -26.60
CA GLU A 393 -17.44 6.94 -26.56
C GLU A 393 -18.85 6.33 -26.47
N GLY A 394 -19.90 7.15 -26.24
CA GLY A 394 -21.26 6.65 -25.99
C GLY A 394 -21.35 5.76 -24.74
N LYS A 395 -20.59 6.09 -23.69
CA LYS A 395 -20.38 5.21 -22.53
C LYS A 395 -21.63 5.09 -21.67
N GLU A 396 -21.97 3.87 -21.28
CA GLU A 396 -23.08 3.56 -20.37
C GLU A 396 -22.57 3.25 -18.95
N ASP A 397 -23.16 3.89 -17.92
CA ASP A 397 -22.79 3.62 -16.52
C ASP A 397 -23.66 2.50 -15.93
N LYS A 398 -23.01 1.45 -15.42
CA LYS A 398 -23.68 0.28 -14.85
C LYS A 398 -24.04 0.43 -13.37
N LEU A 399 -23.73 1.57 -12.74
CA LEU A 399 -24.09 1.88 -11.35
C LEU A 399 -23.67 0.79 -10.36
N ARG A 400 -22.47 0.24 -10.52
CA ARG A 400 -21.98 -0.90 -9.72
C ARG A 400 -21.32 -0.48 -8.40
N GLY A 401 -20.81 0.74 -8.32
CA GLY A 401 -20.13 1.25 -7.14
C GLY A 401 -21.07 1.98 -6.17
N LEU A 402 -20.49 2.47 -5.07
CA LEU A 402 -21.22 3.22 -4.07
C LEU A 402 -21.54 4.65 -4.56
N LYS A 403 -20.56 5.33 -5.16
CA LYS A 403 -20.67 6.76 -5.49
C LYS A 403 -21.73 7.04 -6.53
N GLU A 404 -21.80 6.24 -7.58
CA GLU A 404 -22.75 6.45 -8.67
C GLU A 404 -24.18 6.37 -8.13
N ASN A 405 -24.44 5.37 -7.28
CA ASN A 405 -25.74 5.20 -6.64
C ASN A 405 -26.07 6.36 -5.69
N VAL A 406 -25.09 6.86 -4.93
CA VAL A 406 -25.28 8.07 -4.10
C VAL A 406 -25.61 9.29 -4.96
N ILE A 407 -24.87 9.52 -6.05
CA ILE A 407 -25.06 10.68 -6.95
C ILE A 407 -26.47 10.69 -7.53
N ILE A 408 -27.00 9.53 -7.93
CA ILE A 408 -28.33 9.44 -8.54
C ILE A 408 -29.47 9.23 -7.54
N GLY A 409 -29.17 9.11 -6.24
CA GLY A 409 -30.17 8.88 -5.19
C GLY A 409 -30.74 7.45 -5.12
N LYS A 410 -29.98 6.42 -5.54
CA LYS A 410 -30.33 5.00 -5.36
C LYS A 410 -29.69 4.40 -4.11
N LEU A 411 -30.21 3.26 -3.68
CA LEU A 411 -29.59 2.44 -2.65
C LEU A 411 -28.17 2.03 -3.07
N ILE A 412 -27.21 2.20 -2.16
CA ILE A 412 -25.83 1.77 -2.40
C ILE A 412 -25.73 0.24 -2.44
N PRO A 413 -24.89 -0.36 -3.30
CA PRO A 413 -24.70 -1.80 -3.41
C PRO A 413 -23.78 -2.36 -2.29
N ALA A 414 -24.04 -1.97 -1.04
CA ALA A 414 -23.36 -2.43 0.16
C ALA A 414 -24.34 -2.50 1.34
N GLY A 415 -24.00 -3.26 2.38
CA GLY A 415 -24.82 -3.46 3.57
C GLY A 415 -26.21 -3.97 3.22
N THR A 416 -27.25 -3.26 3.66
CA THR A 416 -28.65 -3.61 3.39
C THR A 416 -29.06 -3.49 1.92
N GLY A 417 -28.32 -2.70 1.12
CA GLY A 417 -28.55 -2.57 -0.32
C GLY A 417 -27.80 -3.61 -1.15
N PHE A 418 -26.97 -4.46 -0.53
CA PHE A 418 -26.29 -5.54 -1.21
C PHE A 418 -27.28 -6.64 -1.62
N ARG A 419 -27.38 -6.89 -2.93
CA ARG A 419 -28.18 -8.00 -3.48
C ARG A 419 -27.23 -9.14 -3.86
N LYS A 420 -27.54 -10.34 -3.37
CA LYS A 420 -26.77 -11.56 -3.62
C LYS A 420 -26.77 -11.98 -5.09
#